data_AF-A0A917XGF5-F1
#
_entry.id   AF-A0A917XGF5-F1
#
_cell.length_a   1.000
_cell.length_b   1.000
_cell.length_c   1.000
_cell.angle_alpha   90.00
_cell.angle_beta   90.00
_cell.angle_gamma   90.00
#
_symmetry.space_group_name_H-M   'P 1'
#
loop_
_entity.id
_entity.type
_entity.pdbx_description
1 polymer ?
#
loop_
_entity_poly.entity_id
_entity_poly.type
_entity_poly.pdbx_seq_one_letter_code
_entity_poly.pdbx_strand_id
1 'polypeptide(L)'
;MSDSTTLPHHPLGKELSNWGRWGDDDEIGTLNFITPAKRVASARLVRTGKTFDLGMAFGKEGPATAGSFRENPQHVMTLPPSDTAGFPDGPISSDDMVVMSLQAATQWDGLGHMGYDGHFYNNVPAAAINNFAGVSRNSFDKAAGRLISRGVLLDIAALKGVDRLDESYEITVADLLAAEERQGVRVESGDILCIRTGWHQWFAEGDRDHYMSEVEPGPGMDTLPWLHEREVAALALDNWAVEVSPSPVDGAYAPFHQIAIRDMGLTLGEMWDFEALAADCAQDGVWEFLLCASGLKVTASAGSPITPIALKQQPGSRYGSRPNTWSTPPLPHAARRPTGYRSACGIRPYDGPWTTYGPSQARTGTAESRRAFRPTLHRPTGQKTDQTGNLTVSHTSPRPTGRSSTPNPKLIVPVLALAGVVVAVMQTLVLPIVPRLPRLLDTSSSDASWAVTATLLTSAVATPVAGQLGDMYGKRRLARRFMDPRHGMANDSFPLFTDAQYTAVQRRRGDLVSVGLGYPPGGGGRTP
;
A
#
# COMPACT_ATOMS: atom_id res chain seq x y z
N MET A 1 25.69 -6.89 -36.42
CA MET A 1 24.91 -7.29 -35.24
C MET A 1 25.15 -8.77 -35.02
N SER A 2 26.27 -9.09 -34.38
CA SER A 2 26.71 -10.40 -33.91
C SER A 2 27.31 -10.11 -32.53
N ASP A 3 27.01 -10.74 -31.40
CA ASP A 3 26.27 -11.94 -31.03
C ASP A 3 25.16 -11.55 -30.05
N SER A 4 24.00 -12.23 -30.06
CA SER A 4 23.07 -12.12 -28.93
C SER A 4 23.66 -12.91 -27.77
N THR A 5 24.44 -12.27 -26.91
CA THR A 5 24.96 -12.89 -25.69
C THR A 5 23.77 -13.22 -24.81
N THR A 6 23.35 -14.48 -24.83
CA THR A 6 22.36 -15.01 -23.89
C THR A 6 22.99 -14.90 -22.50
N LEU A 7 22.27 -14.30 -21.53
CA LEU A 7 22.80 -14.18 -20.17
C LEU A 7 23.03 -15.57 -19.56
N PRO A 8 24.03 -15.73 -18.67
CA PRO A 8 24.51 -17.06 -18.25
C PRO A 8 23.45 -17.95 -17.60
N HIS A 9 22.42 -17.36 -16.98
CA HIS A 9 21.37 -18.07 -16.26
C HIS A 9 20.20 -18.53 -17.14
N HIS A 10 20.01 -17.97 -18.35
CA HIS A 10 18.87 -18.34 -19.20
C HIS A 10 18.77 -19.84 -19.57
N PRO A 11 19.88 -20.60 -19.77
CA PRO A 11 19.80 -22.05 -19.99
C PRO A 11 19.17 -22.80 -18.80
N LEU A 12 19.53 -22.41 -17.57
CA LEU A 12 18.93 -22.97 -16.35
C LEU A 12 17.43 -22.64 -16.29
N GLY A 13 17.05 -21.41 -16.65
CA GLY A 13 15.64 -21.02 -16.72
C GLY A 13 14.81 -21.89 -17.67
N LYS A 14 15.37 -22.24 -18.84
CA LYS A 14 14.72 -23.15 -19.79
C LYS A 14 14.56 -24.57 -19.22
N GLU A 15 15.54 -25.07 -18.46
CA GLU A 15 15.49 -26.39 -17.84
C GLU A 15 14.41 -26.45 -16.74
N LEU A 16 14.29 -25.39 -15.94
CA LEU A 16 13.37 -25.32 -14.80
C LEU A 16 11.96 -24.78 -15.18
N SER A 17 11.70 -24.57 -16.47
CA SER A 17 10.44 -23.96 -16.92
C SER A 17 9.23 -24.86 -16.63
N ASN A 18 8.19 -24.28 -16.02
CA ASN A 18 6.87 -24.90 -15.84
C ASN A 18 5.85 -24.40 -16.88
N TRP A 19 6.29 -23.81 -18.00
CA TRP A 19 5.38 -23.34 -19.04
C TRP A 19 4.59 -24.52 -19.62
N GLY A 20 3.28 -24.33 -19.82
CA GLY A 20 2.37 -25.38 -20.28
C GLY A 20 2.09 -26.50 -19.28
N ARG A 21 2.78 -26.57 -18.12
CA ARG A 21 2.60 -27.64 -17.13
C ARG A 21 1.16 -27.78 -16.62
N TRP A 22 0.46 -26.64 -16.46
CA TRP A 22 -0.94 -26.57 -16.06
C TRP A 22 -1.86 -26.04 -17.18
N GLY A 23 -1.38 -26.06 -18.42
CA GLY A 23 -2.06 -25.53 -19.60
C GLY A 23 -1.58 -24.13 -20.02
N ASP A 24 -1.79 -23.80 -21.30
CA ASP A 24 -1.30 -22.55 -21.92
C ASP A 24 -2.02 -21.28 -21.40
N ASP A 25 -3.19 -21.48 -20.79
CA ASP A 25 -4.00 -20.43 -20.16
C ASP A 25 -3.72 -20.28 -18.65
N ASP A 26 -2.80 -21.06 -18.07
CA ASP A 26 -2.43 -20.91 -16.66
C ASP A 26 -1.77 -19.55 -16.38
N GLU A 27 -2.11 -18.97 -15.24
CA GLU A 27 -1.66 -17.64 -14.80
C GLU A 27 -1.33 -17.59 -13.30
N ILE A 28 -1.19 -18.76 -12.65
CA ILE A 28 -0.93 -18.86 -11.21
C ILE A 28 0.25 -19.78 -10.87
N GLY A 29 0.83 -20.46 -11.87
CA GLY A 29 2.10 -21.17 -11.75
C GLY A 29 2.13 -22.18 -10.62
N THR A 30 3.18 -22.14 -9.81
CA THR A 30 3.42 -23.07 -8.70
C THR A 30 2.32 -23.07 -7.64
N LEU A 31 1.46 -22.05 -7.58
CA LEU A 31 0.30 -22.04 -6.67
C LEU A 31 -0.70 -23.17 -6.98
N ASN A 32 -0.63 -23.77 -8.18
CA ASN A 32 -1.36 -24.99 -8.52
C ASN A 32 -0.99 -26.19 -7.61
N PHE A 33 0.19 -26.20 -6.99
CA PHE A 33 0.55 -27.23 -6.00
C PHE A 33 -0.25 -27.11 -4.69
N ILE A 34 -0.85 -25.95 -4.41
CA ILE A 34 -1.73 -25.75 -3.25
C ILE A 34 -3.12 -26.34 -3.53
N THR A 35 -3.19 -27.67 -3.42
CA THR A 35 -4.44 -28.42 -3.61
C THR A 35 -5.41 -28.23 -2.43
N PRO A 36 -6.72 -28.49 -2.60
CA PRO A 36 -7.66 -28.53 -1.49
C PRO A 36 -7.25 -29.51 -0.38
N ALA A 37 -6.67 -30.66 -0.74
CA ALA A 37 -6.18 -31.64 0.22
C ALA A 37 -5.00 -31.09 1.04
N LYS A 38 -4.06 -30.38 0.40
CA LYS A 38 -2.96 -29.69 1.09
C LYS A 38 -3.51 -28.70 2.10
N ARG A 39 -4.47 -27.83 1.72
CA ARG A 39 -5.10 -26.87 2.66
C ARG A 39 -5.73 -27.53 3.87
N VAL A 40 -6.42 -28.66 3.69
CA VAL A 40 -7.00 -29.42 4.80
C VAL A 40 -5.91 -30.00 5.70
N ALA A 41 -4.81 -30.50 5.13
CA ALA A 41 -3.66 -30.97 5.91
C ALA A 41 -3.03 -29.82 6.71
N SER A 42 -2.80 -28.66 6.09
CA SER A 42 -2.26 -27.46 6.74
C SER A 42 -3.15 -26.97 7.87
N ALA A 43 -4.48 -26.95 7.68
CA ALA A 43 -5.42 -26.54 8.72
C ALA A 43 -5.35 -27.42 9.98
N ARG A 44 -4.94 -28.69 9.85
CA ARG A 44 -4.74 -29.61 10.98
C ARG A 44 -3.48 -29.30 11.80
N LEU A 45 -2.61 -28.40 11.35
CA LEU A 45 -1.48 -27.91 12.15
C LEU A 45 -1.93 -26.91 13.23
N VAL A 46 -3.09 -26.26 13.06
CA VAL A 46 -3.58 -25.32 14.08
C VAL A 46 -4.08 -26.09 15.29
N ARG A 47 -3.34 -26.03 16.39
CA ARG A 47 -3.69 -26.70 17.66
C ARG A 47 -3.73 -25.76 18.86
N THR A 48 -2.92 -24.70 18.83
CA THR A 48 -2.71 -23.83 19.99
C THR A 48 -3.51 -22.54 19.89
N GLY A 49 -3.77 -22.10 18.65
CA GLY A 49 -4.29 -20.78 18.36
C GLY A 49 -3.27 -19.65 18.53
N LYS A 50 -1.98 -19.95 18.78
CA LYS A 50 -0.90 -18.94 18.69
C LYS A 50 -0.87 -18.40 17.27
N THR A 51 -0.89 -17.09 17.15
CA THR A 51 -0.83 -16.34 15.91
C THR A 51 0.40 -15.46 15.88
N PHE A 52 1.07 -15.40 14.75
CA PHE A 52 2.21 -14.52 14.53
C PHE A 52 1.90 -13.64 13.31
N ASP A 53 1.97 -12.33 13.51
CA ASP A 53 1.99 -11.36 12.42
C ASP A 53 3.39 -11.36 11.82
N LEU A 54 3.47 -11.59 10.52
CA LEU A 54 4.72 -11.68 9.77
C LEU A 54 4.91 -10.47 8.83
N GLY A 55 4.10 -9.43 9.01
CA GLY A 55 4.12 -8.22 8.19
C GLY A 55 4.78 -7.04 8.89
N MET A 56 5.57 -6.28 8.15
CA MET A 56 5.99 -4.94 8.56
C MET A 56 4.83 -3.94 8.42
N ALA A 57 4.87 -2.89 9.22
CA ALA A 57 3.84 -1.85 9.19
C ALA A 57 3.89 -1.03 7.90
N PHE A 58 2.73 -0.85 7.26
CA PHE A 58 2.58 0.06 6.11
C PHE A 58 2.40 1.49 6.60
N GLY A 59 3.45 2.30 6.49
CA GLY A 59 3.38 3.71 6.85
C GLY A 59 4.53 4.54 6.29
N LYS A 60 4.50 5.84 6.57
CA LYS A 60 5.51 6.81 6.10
C LYS A 60 6.94 6.48 6.54
N GLU A 61 7.08 5.72 7.63
CA GLU A 61 8.36 5.23 8.16
C GLU A 61 8.71 3.82 7.64
N GLY A 62 8.08 3.40 6.54
CA GLY A 62 8.40 2.16 5.84
C GLY A 62 9.84 2.11 5.29
N PRO A 63 10.20 1.02 4.64
CA PRO A 63 11.60 0.71 4.35
C PRO A 63 12.24 1.67 3.34
N ALA A 64 11.49 2.23 2.38
CA ALA A 64 12.05 3.05 1.31
C ALA A 64 12.77 4.30 1.84
N THR A 65 14.00 4.53 1.40
CA THR A 65 14.86 5.66 1.82
C THR A 65 14.91 6.77 0.76
N ALA A 66 15.57 7.88 1.06
CA ALA A 66 15.64 9.02 0.14
C ALA A 66 16.33 8.64 -1.17
N GLY A 67 15.66 8.86 -2.31
CA GLY A 67 16.17 8.47 -3.62
C GLY A 67 15.79 7.05 -4.06
N SER A 68 15.06 6.30 -3.23
CA SER A 68 14.43 5.04 -3.66
C SER A 68 13.47 5.28 -4.83
N PHE A 69 13.38 4.30 -5.74
CA PHE A 69 12.38 4.31 -6.81
C PHE A 69 10.95 4.14 -6.26
N ARG A 70 10.80 3.47 -5.10
CA ARG A 70 9.51 3.22 -4.46
C ARG A 70 9.30 4.24 -3.34
N GLU A 71 8.05 4.63 -3.14
CA GLU A 71 7.66 5.54 -2.06
C GLU A 71 7.02 4.77 -0.91
N ASN A 72 7.30 5.19 0.32
CA ASN A 72 6.63 4.66 1.49
C ASN A 72 5.12 4.94 1.48
N PRO A 73 4.30 4.06 2.08
CA PRO A 73 2.86 4.28 2.15
C PRO A 73 2.48 5.61 2.78
N GLN A 74 1.67 6.40 2.06
CA GLN A 74 1.15 7.68 2.52
C GLN A 74 -0.30 7.51 2.95
N HIS A 75 -0.54 7.54 4.26
CA HIS A 75 -1.88 7.50 4.86
C HIS A 75 -2.44 8.92 5.03
N VAL A 76 -3.69 9.12 4.61
CA VAL A 76 -4.38 10.40 4.68
C VAL A 76 -5.82 10.19 5.14
N MET A 77 -6.26 10.96 6.14
CA MET A 77 -7.66 11.00 6.54
C MET A 77 -8.50 11.72 5.47
N THR A 78 -9.50 11.03 4.92
CA THR A 78 -10.45 11.61 3.95
C THR A 78 -11.65 12.26 4.65
N LEU A 79 -12.00 11.76 5.84
CA LEU A 79 -13.01 12.34 6.72
C LEU A 79 -12.49 12.33 8.17
N PRO A 80 -11.96 13.45 8.69
CA PRO A 80 -11.54 13.54 10.08
C PRO A 80 -12.75 13.54 11.04
N PRO A 81 -12.66 12.91 12.22
CA PRO A 81 -13.76 12.93 13.19
C PRO A 81 -14.09 14.34 13.70
N SER A 82 -13.15 15.31 13.64
CA SER A 82 -13.41 16.72 13.94
C SER A 82 -14.47 17.35 13.04
N ASP A 83 -14.62 16.83 11.82
CA ASP A 83 -15.54 17.37 10.82
C ASP A 83 -16.96 16.81 11.02
N THR A 84 -17.11 15.71 11.76
CA THR A 84 -18.39 15.06 12.06
C THR A 84 -18.88 15.29 13.49
N ALA A 85 -18.00 15.69 14.42
CA ALA A 85 -18.29 15.95 15.83
C ALA A 85 -19.08 17.26 16.13
N GLY A 86 -20.03 17.64 15.26
CA GLY A 86 -20.70 18.95 15.30
C GLY A 86 -21.89 19.09 16.26
N PHE A 87 -22.44 18.00 16.81
CA PHE A 87 -23.66 18.02 17.61
C PHE A 87 -23.60 17.09 18.83
N PRO A 88 -24.12 17.49 20.02
CA PRO A 88 -24.32 16.59 21.15
C PRO A 88 -25.18 15.39 20.74
N ASP A 89 -24.79 14.18 21.16
CA ASP A 89 -25.40 12.89 20.80
C ASP A 89 -25.38 12.55 19.28
N GLY A 90 -24.62 13.29 18.47
CA GLY A 90 -24.43 13.01 17.05
C GLY A 90 -23.43 11.88 16.78
N PRO A 91 -23.56 11.14 15.65
CA PRO A 91 -22.57 10.14 15.27
C PRO A 91 -21.23 10.80 14.91
N ILE A 92 -20.14 10.15 15.27
CA ILE A 92 -18.78 10.52 14.85
C ILE A 92 -18.28 9.41 13.93
N SER A 93 -17.72 9.78 12.78
CA SER A 93 -17.15 8.84 11.82
C SER A 93 -15.77 9.30 11.36
N SER A 94 -15.00 8.36 10.83
CA SER A 94 -13.67 8.62 10.28
C SER A 94 -13.41 7.70 9.10
N ASP A 95 -12.97 8.28 7.99
CA ASP A 95 -12.56 7.55 6.79
C ASP A 95 -11.17 8.03 6.36
N ASP A 96 -10.43 7.17 5.68
CA ASP A 96 -9.07 7.40 5.24
C ASP A 96 -8.77 6.77 3.87
N MET A 97 -7.57 7.04 3.37
CA MET A 97 -7.02 6.45 2.16
C MET A 97 -5.52 6.24 2.32
N VAL A 98 -4.97 5.31 1.53
CA VAL A 98 -3.53 5.09 1.41
C VAL A 98 -3.10 5.23 -0.05
N VAL A 99 -2.00 5.93 -0.29
CA VAL A 99 -1.30 5.97 -1.58
C VAL A 99 0.04 5.26 -1.39
N MET A 100 0.27 4.18 -2.12
CA MET A 100 1.48 3.36 -1.99
C MET A 100 1.79 2.59 -3.28
N SER A 101 3.07 2.26 -3.48
CA SER A 101 3.45 1.16 -4.36
C SER A 101 2.93 -0.16 -3.79
N LEU A 102 2.53 -1.10 -4.65
CA LEU A 102 2.15 -2.43 -4.18
C LEU A 102 3.36 -3.21 -3.62
N GLN A 103 4.56 -2.75 -3.98
CA GLN A 103 5.85 -3.24 -3.53
C GLN A 103 6.51 -2.35 -2.45
N ALA A 104 5.72 -1.66 -1.63
CA ALA A 104 6.25 -0.67 -0.69
C ALA A 104 6.76 -1.23 0.66
N ALA A 105 6.35 -2.45 1.03
CA ALA A 105 6.61 -3.12 2.29
C ALA A 105 6.23 -4.61 2.12
N THR A 106 6.05 -5.40 3.20
CA THR A 106 5.76 -6.85 3.13
C THR A 106 4.77 -7.20 2.02
N GLN A 107 5.19 -8.07 1.11
CA GLN A 107 4.45 -8.26 -0.13
C GLN A 107 4.56 -9.66 -0.72
N TRP A 108 3.75 -9.86 -1.76
CA TRP A 108 3.97 -10.86 -2.80
C TRP A 108 4.20 -10.20 -4.16
N ASP A 109 5.21 -10.67 -4.87
CA ASP A 109 5.43 -10.44 -6.29
C ASP A 109 4.77 -11.54 -7.12
N GLY A 110 3.87 -11.11 -8.01
CA GLY A 110 3.14 -11.97 -8.92
C GLY A 110 3.90 -12.28 -10.21
N LEU A 111 3.29 -13.11 -11.04
CA LEU A 111 3.91 -13.63 -12.27
C LEU A 111 4.04 -12.58 -13.41
N GLY A 112 3.53 -11.38 -13.20
CA GLY A 112 3.73 -10.21 -14.05
C GLY A 112 4.76 -9.21 -13.50
N HIS A 113 5.46 -9.53 -12.41
CA HIS A 113 6.43 -8.63 -11.78
C HIS A 113 7.78 -8.59 -12.52
N MET A 114 8.33 -9.77 -12.84
CA MET A 114 9.64 -9.92 -13.47
C MET A 114 9.58 -10.88 -14.66
N GLY A 115 10.30 -10.54 -15.71
CA GLY A 115 10.40 -11.30 -16.95
C GLY A 115 11.67 -10.96 -17.71
N TYR A 116 11.98 -11.75 -18.73
CA TYR A 116 13.14 -11.54 -19.60
C TYR A 116 12.85 -12.07 -21.00
N ASP A 117 13.70 -11.68 -21.97
CA ASP A 117 13.55 -12.08 -23.37
C ASP A 117 12.15 -11.73 -23.93
N GLY A 118 11.61 -10.57 -23.51
CA GLY A 118 10.31 -10.05 -23.96
C GLY A 118 9.08 -10.82 -23.46
N HIS A 119 9.24 -11.75 -22.51
CA HIS A 119 8.14 -12.60 -22.01
C HIS A 119 8.14 -12.69 -20.48
N PHE A 120 6.93 -12.84 -19.94
CA PHE A 120 6.61 -13.24 -18.58
C PHE A 120 6.20 -14.73 -18.56
N TYR A 121 5.83 -15.24 -17.38
CA TYR A 121 5.41 -16.63 -17.19
C TYR A 121 4.39 -17.10 -18.23
N ASN A 122 4.56 -18.35 -18.68
CA ASN A 122 3.69 -19.05 -19.63
C ASN A 122 3.55 -18.34 -20.98
N ASN A 123 4.67 -17.86 -21.52
CA ASN A 123 4.76 -17.19 -22.82
C ASN A 123 3.89 -15.92 -22.95
N VAL A 124 3.63 -15.23 -21.83
CA VAL A 124 2.90 -13.97 -21.85
C VAL A 124 3.82 -12.86 -22.40
N PRO A 125 3.48 -12.19 -23.50
CA PRO A 125 4.35 -11.18 -24.10
C PRO A 125 4.42 -9.92 -23.23
N ALA A 126 5.57 -9.24 -23.23
CA ALA A 126 5.78 -8.03 -22.43
C ALA A 126 4.72 -6.94 -22.69
N ALA A 127 4.19 -6.85 -23.91
CA ALA A 127 3.13 -5.91 -24.29
C ALA A 127 1.80 -6.12 -23.54
N ALA A 128 1.59 -7.29 -22.92
CA ALA A 128 0.44 -7.57 -22.06
C ALA A 128 0.45 -6.75 -20.77
N ILE A 129 1.57 -6.10 -20.44
CA ILE A 129 1.70 -5.23 -19.27
C ILE A 129 1.99 -3.80 -19.74
N ASN A 130 1.05 -2.88 -19.47
CA ASN A 130 1.18 -1.48 -19.90
C ASN A 130 0.29 -0.55 -19.06
N ASN A 131 0.49 0.76 -19.23
CA ASN A 131 -0.22 1.79 -18.46
C ASN A 131 -1.74 1.86 -18.71
N PHE A 132 -2.26 1.25 -19.79
CA PHE A 132 -3.68 1.28 -20.12
C PHE A 132 -4.44 0.10 -19.52
N ALA A 133 -3.85 -1.10 -19.58
CA ALA A 133 -4.48 -2.34 -19.16
C ALA A 133 -3.95 -2.89 -17.82
N GLY A 134 -2.89 -2.29 -17.27
CA GLY A 134 -2.11 -2.89 -16.19
C GLY A 134 -1.52 -4.24 -16.62
N VAL A 135 -1.40 -5.17 -15.68
CA VAL A 135 -1.02 -6.56 -15.91
C VAL A 135 -2.21 -7.34 -16.44
N SER A 136 -2.44 -7.37 -17.76
CA SER A 136 -3.66 -7.98 -18.32
C SER A 136 -3.69 -9.52 -18.29
N ARG A 137 -2.51 -10.15 -18.33
CA ARG A 137 -2.29 -11.57 -18.02
C ARG A 137 -1.22 -11.69 -16.93
N ASN A 138 -1.31 -12.74 -16.12
CA ASN A 138 -0.51 -12.97 -14.91
C ASN A 138 -0.76 -11.95 -13.79
N SER A 139 -1.96 -11.36 -13.77
CA SER A 139 -2.36 -10.42 -12.73
C SER A 139 -2.47 -11.09 -11.36
N PHE A 140 -1.97 -10.44 -10.32
CA PHE A 140 -1.94 -11.00 -8.97
C PHE A 140 -3.35 -11.23 -8.37
N ASP A 141 -4.41 -10.52 -8.79
CA ASP A 141 -5.76 -10.79 -8.30
C ASP A 141 -6.23 -12.24 -8.57
N LYS A 142 -5.63 -12.91 -9.56
CA LYS A 142 -5.83 -14.34 -9.83
C LYS A 142 -5.14 -15.22 -8.77
N ALA A 143 -4.03 -14.79 -8.18
CA ALA A 143 -3.31 -15.47 -7.11
C ALA A 143 -3.82 -15.12 -5.70
N ALA A 144 -4.44 -13.95 -5.52
CA ALA A 144 -4.70 -13.31 -4.22
C ALA A 144 -5.33 -14.21 -3.15
N GLY A 145 -6.26 -15.10 -3.50
CA GLY A 145 -6.93 -16.01 -2.56
C GLY A 145 -6.34 -17.42 -2.46
N ARG A 146 -5.17 -17.68 -3.06
CA ARG A 146 -4.60 -19.05 -3.18
C ARG A 146 -3.50 -19.34 -2.18
N LEU A 147 -2.89 -18.30 -1.62
CA LEU A 147 -1.73 -18.34 -0.69
C LEU A 147 -2.15 -18.65 0.75
N ILE A 148 -2.87 -19.76 0.90
CA ILE A 148 -3.20 -20.36 2.20
C ILE A 148 -2.78 -21.82 2.10
N SER A 149 -1.70 -22.19 2.80
CA SER A 149 -1.12 -23.53 2.76
C SER A 149 -0.28 -23.81 4.01
N ARG A 150 0.50 -24.90 4.00
CA ARG A 150 1.48 -25.17 5.03
C ARG A 150 2.67 -24.24 4.79
N GLY A 151 2.99 -23.42 5.77
CA GLY A 151 4.24 -22.67 5.83
C GLY A 151 5.31 -23.53 6.50
N VAL A 152 6.54 -23.47 5.99
CA VAL A 152 7.73 -24.07 6.62
C VAL A 152 8.78 -22.98 6.78
N LEU A 153 9.26 -22.76 8.00
CA LEU A 153 10.32 -21.78 8.29
C LEU A 153 11.68 -22.46 8.39
N LEU A 154 12.58 -22.15 7.46
CA LEU A 154 14.00 -22.49 7.55
C LEU A 154 14.78 -21.29 8.11
N ASP A 155 15.35 -21.44 9.30
CA ASP A 155 16.10 -20.38 9.98
C ASP A 155 17.59 -20.53 9.70
N ILE A 156 18.04 -19.87 8.63
CA ILE A 156 19.42 -20.01 8.13
C ILE A 156 20.40 -19.22 9.00
N ALA A 157 20.00 -18.06 9.51
CA ALA A 157 20.80 -17.32 10.49
C ALA A 157 21.11 -18.20 11.73
N ALA A 158 20.07 -18.82 12.33
CA ALA A 158 20.27 -19.69 13.48
C ALA A 158 21.03 -20.99 13.13
N LEU A 159 20.91 -21.52 11.91
CA LEU A 159 21.75 -22.62 11.43
C LEU A 159 23.24 -22.24 11.45
N LYS A 160 23.56 -21.00 11.07
CA LYS A 160 24.92 -20.45 11.06
C LYS A 160 25.39 -19.95 12.43
N GLY A 161 24.53 -19.99 13.44
CA GLY A 161 24.84 -19.58 14.81
C GLY A 161 24.94 -18.07 14.98
N VAL A 162 24.26 -17.30 14.12
CA VAL A 162 24.19 -15.84 14.14
C VAL A 162 22.73 -15.38 14.23
N ASP A 163 22.51 -14.16 14.69
CA ASP A 163 21.16 -13.58 14.71
C ASP A 163 20.76 -13.03 13.34
N ARG A 164 21.75 -12.60 12.55
CA ARG A 164 21.66 -12.02 11.22
C ARG A 164 22.82 -12.53 10.36
N LEU A 165 22.52 -12.96 9.13
CA LEU A 165 23.56 -13.36 8.17
C LEU A 165 24.42 -12.15 7.77
N ASP A 166 25.67 -12.44 7.42
CA ASP A 166 26.58 -11.43 6.87
C ASP A 166 26.04 -10.86 5.55
N GLU A 167 26.45 -9.63 5.25
CA GLU A 167 26.24 -9.02 3.93
C GLU A 167 26.64 -9.98 2.81
N SER A 168 25.79 -10.08 1.79
CA SER A 168 26.01 -10.87 0.58
C SER A 168 26.25 -12.37 0.84
N TYR A 169 25.82 -12.90 1.99
CA TYR A 169 25.87 -14.34 2.24
C TYR A 169 24.95 -15.07 1.24
N GLU A 170 25.54 -15.90 0.38
CA GLU A 170 24.82 -16.76 -0.56
C GLU A 170 24.32 -18.03 0.15
N ILE A 171 23.01 -18.13 0.32
CA ILE A 171 22.34 -19.31 0.87
C ILE A 171 22.31 -20.39 -0.22
N THR A 172 22.97 -21.51 0.07
CA THR A 172 23.12 -22.63 -0.87
C THR A 172 22.09 -23.72 -0.65
N VAL A 173 21.96 -24.66 -1.59
CA VAL A 173 21.12 -25.87 -1.38
C VAL A 173 21.58 -26.68 -0.16
N ALA A 174 22.88 -26.69 0.14
CA ALA A 174 23.42 -27.36 1.32
C ALA A 174 22.92 -26.72 2.62
N ASP A 175 22.73 -25.41 2.64
CA ASP A 175 22.18 -24.70 3.79
C ASP A 175 20.70 -25.07 4.00
N LEU A 176 19.92 -25.14 2.92
CA LEU A 176 18.51 -25.55 2.98
C LEU A 176 18.38 -26.98 3.54
N LEU A 177 19.18 -27.91 3.04
CA LEU A 177 19.19 -29.31 3.50
C LEU A 177 19.65 -29.43 4.96
N ALA A 178 20.68 -28.68 5.36
CA ALA A 178 21.16 -28.67 6.74
C ALA A 178 20.14 -28.04 7.70
N ALA A 179 19.38 -27.03 7.25
CA ALA A 179 18.27 -26.46 8.01
C ALA A 179 17.15 -27.48 8.22
N GLU A 180 16.70 -28.15 7.15
CA GLU A 180 15.73 -29.26 7.24
C GLU A 180 16.15 -30.31 8.28
N GLU A 181 17.42 -30.76 8.21
CA GLU A 181 17.98 -31.75 9.15
C GLU A 181 18.01 -31.23 10.59
N ARG A 182 18.57 -30.03 10.82
CA ARG A 182 18.69 -29.44 12.16
C ARG A 182 17.33 -29.19 12.81
N GLN A 183 16.36 -28.73 12.02
CA GLN A 183 15.02 -28.36 12.48
C GLN A 183 14.07 -29.55 12.54
N GLY A 184 14.42 -30.69 11.95
CA GLY A 184 13.58 -31.88 11.91
C GLY A 184 12.30 -31.68 11.09
N VAL A 185 12.36 -30.82 10.07
CA VAL A 185 11.24 -30.50 9.18
C VAL A 185 11.62 -30.80 7.73
N ARG A 186 10.63 -31.06 6.89
CA ARG A 186 10.84 -31.27 5.46
C ARG A 186 9.87 -30.42 4.65
N VAL A 187 10.40 -29.70 3.67
CA VAL A 187 9.65 -28.98 2.65
C VAL A 187 9.10 -29.99 1.64
N GLU A 188 7.82 -29.88 1.38
CA GLU A 188 7.05 -30.78 0.53
C GLU A 188 6.24 -29.97 -0.50
N SER A 189 5.78 -30.67 -1.54
CA SER A 189 4.92 -30.09 -2.59
C SER A 189 3.74 -29.30 -2.00
N GLY A 190 3.55 -28.10 -2.53
CA GLY A 190 2.48 -27.20 -2.12
C GLY A 190 2.78 -26.38 -0.85
N ASP A 191 3.97 -26.49 -0.27
CA ASP A 191 4.39 -25.63 0.84
C ASP A 191 4.70 -24.20 0.38
N ILE A 192 4.48 -23.26 1.29
CA ILE A 192 5.05 -21.92 1.21
C ILE A 192 6.32 -21.94 2.05
N LEU A 193 7.46 -21.79 1.39
CA LEU A 193 8.76 -21.78 2.06
C LEU A 193 9.05 -20.38 2.60
N CYS A 194 9.33 -20.29 3.89
CA CYS A 194 9.80 -19.08 4.56
C CYS A 194 11.28 -19.26 4.91
N ILE A 195 12.15 -18.35 4.50
CA ILE A 195 13.57 -18.38 4.86
C ILE A 195 13.87 -17.15 5.72
N ARG A 196 14.37 -17.39 6.94
CA ARG A 196 14.86 -16.32 7.81
C ARG A 196 16.36 -16.13 7.61
N THR A 197 16.71 -14.91 7.22
CA THR A 197 18.09 -14.42 7.10
C THR A 197 18.50 -13.53 8.29
N GLY A 198 17.52 -13.03 9.05
CA GLY A 198 17.69 -12.03 10.11
C GLY A 198 17.81 -10.59 9.57
N TRP A 199 17.70 -10.38 8.25
CA TRP A 199 17.91 -9.07 7.63
C TRP A 199 16.88 -8.02 8.07
N HIS A 200 15.63 -8.45 8.34
CA HIS A 200 14.56 -7.57 8.84
C HIS A 200 14.95 -6.79 10.11
N GLN A 201 15.87 -7.33 10.91
CA GLN A 201 16.29 -6.67 12.13
C GLN A 201 16.96 -5.30 11.88
N TRP A 202 17.62 -5.07 10.73
CA TRP A 202 18.13 -3.74 10.37
C TRP A 202 17.00 -2.70 10.34
N PHE A 203 15.87 -3.06 9.74
CA PHE A 203 14.69 -2.22 9.72
C PHE A 203 14.10 -2.03 11.13
N ALA A 204 13.96 -3.11 11.90
CA ALA A 204 13.44 -3.06 13.26
C ALA A 204 14.29 -2.19 14.21
N GLU A 205 15.60 -2.14 13.99
CA GLU A 205 16.57 -1.32 14.72
C GLU A 205 16.61 0.14 14.22
N GLY A 206 15.95 0.44 13.10
CA GLY A 206 15.84 1.77 12.50
C GLY A 206 16.90 2.10 11.44
N ASP A 207 17.78 1.16 11.09
CA ASP A 207 18.78 1.33 10.03
C ASP A 207 18.20 0.95 8.65
N ARG A 208 17.37 1.86 8.14
CA ARG A 208 16.68 1.69 6.85
C ARG A 208 17.63 1.72 5.65
N ASP A 209 18.71 2.49 5.75
CA ASP A 209 19.70 2.60 4.67
C ASP A 209 20.45 1.27 4.51
N HIS A 210 20.78 0.61 5.62
CA HIS A 210 21.39 -0.71 5.56
C HIS A 210 20.40 -1.79 5.16
N TYR A 211 19.15 -1.73 5.66
CA TYR A 211 18.09 -2.66 5.26
C TYR A 211 17.86 -2.64 3.74
N MET A 212 17.84 -1.46 3.13
CA MET A 212 17.63 -1.25 1.68
C MET A 212 18.95 -1.23 0.88
N SER A 213 20.04 -1.74 1.43
CA SER A 213 21.34 -1.75 0.74
C SER A 213 21.43 -2.84 -0.33
N GLU A 214 22.36 -2.68 -1.27
CA GLU A 214 22.60 -3.64 -2.36
C GLU A 214 23.51 -4.82 -1.96
N VAL A 215 23.66 -5.09 -0.66
CA VAL A 215 24.57 -6.11 -0.12
C VAL A 215 23.85 -7.13 0.77
N GLU A 216 22.58 -7.42 0.49
CA GLU A 216 21.78 -8.33 1.32
C GLU A 216 22.09 -9.82 1.07
N PRO A 217 21.97 -10.68 2.10
CA PRO A 217 22.04 -12.13 1.96
C PRO A 217 20.77 -12.68 1.30
N GLY A 218 20.87 -13.85 0.64
CA GLY A 218 19.72 -14.50 0.02
C GLY A 218 20.10 -15.83 -0.66
N PRO A 219 19.12 -16.59 -1.20
CA PRO A 219 19.38 -17.80 -1.95
C PRO A 219 20.18 -17.51 -3.23
N GLY A 220 21.15 -18.39 -3.48
CA GLY A 220 21.90 -18.46 -4.73
C GLY A 220 21.14 -19.21 -5.83
N MET A 221 21.69 -19.17 -7.04
CA MET A 221 21.10 -19.81 -8.22
C MET A 221 21.02 -21.34 -8.10
N ASP A 222 21.91 -21.95 -7.29
CA ASP A 222 21.97 -23.39 -7.03
C ASP A 222 20.73 -23.92 -6.29
N THR A 223 19.99 -23.05 -5.61
CA THR A 223 18.77 -23.43 -4.89
C THR A 223 17.55 -23.61 -5.79
N LEU A 224 17.53 -23.00 -7.00
CA LEU A 224 16.38 -23.03 -7.92
C LEU A 224 15.99 -24.46 -8.35
N PRO A 225 16.91 -25.36 -8.74
CA PRO A 225 16.57 -26.75 -9.01
C PRO A 225 15.92 -27.46 -7.82
N TRP A 226 16.39 -27.20 -6.59
CA TRP A 226 15.82 -27.79 -5.39
C TRP A 226 14.41 -27.26 -5.12
N LEU A 227 14.18 -25.95 -5.27
CA LEU A 227 12.84 -25.35 -5.15
C LEU A 227 11.86 -25.95 -6.18
N HIS A 228 12.33 -26.17 -7.41
CA HIS A 228 11.56 -26.80 -8.48
C HIS A 228 11.23 -28.27 -8.16
N GLU A 229 12.22 -29.06 -7.76
CA GLU A 229 12.07 -30.47 -7.38
C GLU A 229 11.11 -30.65 -6.18
N ARG A 230 11.21 -29.76 -5.19
CA ARG A 230 10.36 -29.77 -4.00
C ARG A 230 8.93 -29.30 -4.27
N GLU A 231 8.65 -28.80 -5.47
CA GLU A 231 7.35 -28.25 -5.85
C GLU A 231 6.86 -27.19 -4.86
N VAL A 232 7.78 -26.29 -4.47
CA VAL A 232 7.48 -25.15 -3.60
C VAL A 232 6.45 -24.27 -4.27
N ALA A 233 5.37 -23.94 -3.57
CA ALA A 233 4.28 -23.15 -4.12
C ALA A 233 4.58 -21.64 -4.13
N ALA A 234 5.26 -21.15 -3.10
CA ALA A 234 5.73 -19.76 -3.00
C ALA A 234 6.93 -19.69 -2.05
N LEU A 235 7.77 -18.67 -2.21
CA LEU A 235 8.97 -18.45 -1.41
C LEU A 235 8.90 -17.06 -0.78
N ALA A 236 9.10 -16.94 0.53
CA ALA A 236 9.09 -15.67 1.27
C ALA A 236 10.35 -15.49 2.12
N LEU A 237 10.91 -14.28 2.10
CA LEU A 237 12.10 -13.89 2.85
C LEU A 237 11.89 -12.58 3.62
N ASP A 238 12.74 -12.39 4.62
CA ASP A 238 12.77 -11.22 5.51
C ASP A 238 13.71 -10.09 5.02
N ASN A 239 14.37 -10.31 3.88
CA ASN A 239 15.17 -9.33 3.16
C ASN A 239 14.30 -8.57 2.12
N TRP A 240 14.86 -7.60 1.38
CA TRP A 240 14.07 -6.73 0.51
C TRP A 240 14.08 -7.12 -0.96
N ALA A 241 15.03 -7.92 -1.43
CA ALA A 241 15.08 -8.38 -2.82
C ALA A 241 15.16 -9.89 -2.99
N VAL A 242 14.78 -10.69 -1.98
CA VAL A 242 14.77 -12.17 -1.98
C VAL A 242 16.13 -12.80 -2.22
N GLU A 243 16.76 -12.63 -3.38
CA GLU A 243 18.04 -13.21 -3.79
C GLU A 243 19.25 -12.52 -3.16
N VAL A 244 20.40 -13.21 -3.18
CA VAL A 244 21.66 -12.61 -2.71
C VAL A 244 22.04 -11.41 -3.58
N SER A 245 22.46 -10.32 -2.93
CA SER A 245 22.98 -9.13 -3.59
C SER A 245 24.37 -8.77 -3.05
N PRO A 246 25.34 -8.37 -3.91
CA PRO A 246 25.27 -8.37 -5.37
C PRO A 246 25.19 -9.81 -5.91
N SER A 247 24.51 -9.96 -7.05
CA SER A 247 24.36 -11.27 -7.70
C SER A 247 25.73 -11.84 -8.11
N PRO A 248 25.99 -13.14 -7.87
CA PRO A 248 27.19 -13.82 -8.33
C PRO A 248 27.18 -14.09 -9.85
N VAL A 249 26.06 -13.85 -10.54
CA VAL A 249 25.96 -13.96 -12.00
C VAL A 249 26.37 -12.65 -12.66
N ASP A 250 27.52 -12.67 -13.32
CA ASP A 250 28.08 -11.51 -14.01
C ASP A 250 27.12 -10.88 -15.02
N GLY A 251 26.89 -9.57 -14.87
CA GLY A 251 26.12 -8.75 -15.81
C GLY A 251 24.61 -9.00 -15.82
N ALA A 252 24.09 -9.85 -14.94
CA ALA A 252 22.66 -10.07 -14.78
C ALA A 252 22.08 -9.20 -13.66
N TYR A 253 20.88 -8.66 -13.89
CA TYR A 253 20.09 -7.97 -12.88
C TYR A 253 19.00 -8.91 -12.37
N ALA A 254 19.06 -9.27 -11.09
CA ALA A 254 18.11 -10.18 -10.44
C ALA A 254 17.87 -11.52 -11.20
N PRO A 255 18.94 -12.28 -11.53
CA PRO A 255 18.82 -13.55 -12.26
C PRO A 255 17.95 -14.60 -11.56
N PHE A 256 17.91 -14.60 -10.22
CA PHE A 256 17.05 -15.53 -9.47
C PHE A 256 15.58 -15.16 -9.68
N HIS A 257 15.20 -13.88 -9.56
CA HIS A 257 13.84 -13.39 -9.83
C HIS A 257 13.38 -13.77 -11.22
N GLN A 258 14.28 -13.58 -12.20
CA GLN A 258 14.02 -13.91 -13.58
C GLN A 258 13.61 -15.37 -13.76
N ILE A 259 14.38 -16.33 -13.22
CA ILE A 259 14.03 -17.75 -13.35
C ILE A 259 12.83 -18.13 -12.48
N ALA A 260 12.83 -17.73 -11.21
CA ALA A 260 11.78 -18.08 -10.26
C ALA A 260 10.41 -17.61 -10.77
N ILE A 261 10.26 -16.34 -11.11
CA ILE A 261 8.97 -15.78 -11.50
C ILE A 261 8.62 -16.20 -12.93
N ARG A 262 9.49 -15.93 -13.91
CA ARG A 262 9.17 -16.15 -15.33
C ARG A 262 9.12 -17.62 -15.67
N ASP A 263 10.14 -18.40 -15.34
CA ASP A 263 10.24 -19.77 -15.86
C ASP A 263 9.48 -20.75 -14.99
N MET A 264 9.73 -20.72 -13.68
CA MET A 264 9.10 -21.65 -12.75
C MET A 264 7.65 -21.28 -12.44
N GLY A 265 7.26 -20.01 -12.60
CA GLY A 265 5.96 -19.52 -12.17
C GLY A 265 5.85 -19.44 -10.64
N LEU A 266 6.97 -19.19 -9.96
CA LEU A 266 7.09 -19.12 -8.50
C LEU A 266 6.79 -17.70 -8.00
N THR A 267 5.79 -17.58 -7.12
CA THR A 267 5.48 -16.32 -6.42
C THR A 267 6.51 -16.06 -5.32
N LEU A 268 7.06 -14.84 -5.27
CA LEU A 268 8.11 -14.44 -4.33
C LEU A 268 7.59 -13.42 -3.33
N GLY A 269 8.02 -13.51 -2.08
CA GLY A 269 7.60 -12.64 -0.99
C GLY A 269 8.80 -11.96 -0.35
N GLU A 270 8.70 -10.64 -0.26
CA GLU A 270 9.77 -9.77 0.23
C GLU A 270 9.34 -9.05 1.51
N MET A 271 10.32 -8.69 2.33
CA MET A 271 10.18 -7.83 3.51
C MET A 271 9.28 -8.40 4.60
N TRP A 272 9.34 -9.72 4.82
CA TRP A 272 8.60 -10.38 5.91
C TRP A 272 9.30 -10.19 7.26
N ASP A 273 8.55 -10.32 8.36
CA ASP A 273 9.10 -10.38 9.71
C ASP A 273 8.95 -11.81 10.26
N PHE A 274 10.07 -12.49 10.47
CA PHE A 274 10.09 -13.84 11.03
C PHE A 274 10.57 -13.89 12.48
N GLU A 275 10.92 -12.77 13.12
CA GLU A 275 11.64 -12.77 14.40
C GLU A 275 10.85 -13.45 15.52
N ALA A 276 9.60 -13.05 15.72
CA ALA A 276 8.74 -13.62 16.75
C ALA A 276 8.41 -15.10 16.48
N LEU A 277 8.22 -15.46 15.21
CA LEU A 277 7.93 -16.83 14.81
C LEU A 277 9.14 -17.75 15.00
N ALA A 278 10.33 -17.32 14.57
CA ALA A 278 11.58 -18.06 14.71
C ALA A 278 11.92 -18.31 16.18
N ALA A 279 11.78 -17.29 17.04
CA ALA A 279 11.97 -17.43 18.48
C ALA A 279 11.01 -18.47 19.11
N ASP A 280 9.75 -18.50 18.69
CA ASP A 280 8.78 -19.50 19.17
C ASP A 280 9.08 -20.90 18.62
N CYS A 281 9.46 -21.02 17.35
CA CYS A 281 9.87 -22.29 16.73
C CYS A 281 11.14 -22.86 17.38
N ALA A 282 12.09 -22.02 17.78
CA ALA A 282 13.28 -22.44 18.50
C ALA A 282 12.95 -22.99 19.90
N GLN A 283 11.93 -22.43 20.56
CA GLN A 283 11.48 -22.88 21.89
C GLN A 283 10.74 -24.22 21.84
N ASP A 284 9.95 -24.44 20.79
CA ASP A 284 8.99 -25.54 20.74
C ASP A 284 9.37 -26.64 19.73
N GLY A 285 10.35 -26.38 18.85
CA GLY A 285 10.83 -27.32 17.83
C GLY A 285 9.85 -27.55 16.68
N VAL A 286 8.82 -26.71 16.54
CA VAL A 286 7.79 -26.83 15.49
C VAL A 286 8.01 -25.75 14.44
N TRP A 287 8.48 -26.17 13.27
CA TRP A 287 8.85 -25.29 12.15
C TRP A 287 7.85 -25.28 10.99
N GLU A 288 6.73 -25.99 11.16
CA GLU A 288 5.62 -26.03 10.22
C GLU A 288 4.34 -25.45 10.83
N PHE A 289 3.56 -24.72 10.04
CA PHE A 289 2.37 -24.01 10.49
C PHE A 289 1.36 -23.83 9.37
N LEU A 290 0.12 -23.47 9.71
CA LEU A 290 -0.80 -22.93 8.72
C LEU A 290 -0.39 -21.48 8.44
N LEU A 291 -0.07 -21.17 7.19
CA LEU A 291 0.20 -19.81 6.75
C LEU A 291 -1.01 -19.27 5.99
N CYS A 292 -1.53 -18.12 6.43
CA CYS A 292 -2.57 -17.36 5.75
C CYS A 292 -1.95 -16.06 5.22
N ALA A 293 -1.59 -16.04 3.94
CA ALA A 293 -0.88 -14.93 3.30
C ALA A 293 -1.60 -14.47 2.03
N SER A 294 -2.94 -14.36 2.08
CA SER A 294 -3.71 -13.85 0.95
C SER A 294 -3.44 -12.36 0.74
N GLY A 295 -3.38 -11.93 -0.52
CA GLY A 295 -3.21 -10.52 -0.86
C GLY A 295 -4.49 -9.80 -1.24
N LEU A 296 -4.35 -8.51 -1.49
CA LEU A 296 -5.40 -7.64 -2.01
C LEU A 296 -5.78 -8.05 -3.44
N LYS A 297 -7.07 -7.94 -3.74
CA LYS A 297 -7.61 -8.17 -5.10
C LYS A 297 -7.54 -6.90 -5.95
N VAL A 298 -6.34 -6.31 -6.05
CA VAL A 298 -6.11 -5.20 -6.96
C VAL A 298 -6.04 -5.77 -8.37
N THR A 299 -7.04 -5.45 -9.20
CA THR A 299 -7.10 -5.98 -10.57
C THR A 299 -5.96 -5.43 -11.42
N ALA A 300 -5.41 -6.28 -12.29
CA ALA A 300 -4.31 -5.96 -13.19
C ALA A 300 -3.03 -5.50 -12.48
N SER A 301 -2.74 -6.06 -11.30
CA SER A 301 -1.53 -5.75 -10.53
C SER A 301 -0.41 -6.76 -10.73
N ALA A 302 0.83 -6.28 -10.57
CA ALA A 302 2.03 -7.12 -10.62
C ALA A 302 2.31 -7.84 -9.29
N GLY A 303 1.64 -7.47 -8.21
CA GLY A 303 1.85 -8.02 -6.88
C GLY A 303 0.80 -7.49 -5.90
N SER A 304 1.05 -7.68 -4.60
CA SER A 304 0.19 -7.17 -3.54
C SER A 304 0.94 -6.98 -2.22
N PRO A 305 0.66 -5.90 -1.47
CA PRO A 305 0.99 -5.83 -0.06
C PRO A 305 0.11 -6.80 0.74
N ILE A 306 0.62 -7.30 1.86
CA ILE A 306 -0.04 -8.30 2.70
C ILE A 306 0.25 -8.11 4.20
N THR A 307 -0.60 -8.71 5.03
CA THR A 307 -0.31 -8.97 6.45
C THR A 307 -0.38 -10.48 6.65
N PRO A 308 0.75 -11.21 6.46
CA PRO A 308 0.76 -12.66 6.53
C PRO A 308 0.64 -13.13 7.98
N ILE A 309 -0.22 -14.12 8.23
CA ILE A 309 -0.44 -14.67 9.57
C ILE A 309 -0.04 -16.15 9.61
N ALA A 310 0.88 -16.51 10.50
CA ALA A 310 1.18 -17.90 10.85
C ALA A 310 0.37 -18.37 12.06
N LEU A 311 -0.20 -19.58 11.97
CA LEU A 311 -0.94 -20.24 13.05
C LEU A 311 -0.31 -21.60 13.40
N LYS A 312 0.10 -21.78 14.66
CA LYS A 312 0.96 -22.92 15.07
C LYS A 312 0.27 -24.10 15.78
N GLN A 313 1.02 -25.19 15.81
CA GLN A 313 0.87 -26.39 16.63
C GLN A 313 1.66 -26.26 17.97
N GLN A 314 1.28 -27.00 19.04
CA GLN A 314 2.12 -27.18 20.26
C GLN A 314 2.98 -28.43 20.02
N PRO A 315 4.24 -28.50 20.46
CA PRO A 315 4.95 -29.76 20.51
C PRO A 315 4.32 -30.68 21.57
N GLY A 316 4.05 -31.92 21.19
CA GLY A 316 3.85 -33.01 22.13
C GLY A 316 2.41 -33.39 22.41
N SER A 317 1.90 -34.30 21.58
CA SER A 317 1.69 -35.65 22.11
C SER A 317 1.88 -36.63 20.95
N ARG A 318 3.05 -37.26 20.88
CA ARG A 318 3.15 -38.63 20.37
C ARG A 318 2.43 -39.52 21.40
N TYR A 319 1.11 -39.46 21.45
CA TYR A 319 0.35 -40.52 22.12
C TYR A 319 0.35 -41.70 21.17
N GLY A 320 0.96 -42.79 21.62
CA GLY A 320 0.77 -44.10 21.02
C GLY A 320 -0.72 -44.36 20.83
N SER A 321 -1.04 -44.95 19.68
CA SER A 321 -2.31 -45.56 19.37
C SER A 321 -2.90 -46.28 20.59
N ARG A 322 -3.96 -45.72 21.18
CA ARG A 322 -4.91 -46.46 22.02
C ARG A 322 -6.34 -46.15 21.58
N PRO A 323 -7.25 -47.15 21.58
CA PRO A 323 -8.50 -47.07 20.87
C PRO A 323 -9.53 -46.22 21.60
N ASN A 324 -10.41 -45.57 20.83
CA ASN A 324 -11.58 -44.82 21.27
C ASN A 324 -12.37 -45.56 22.35
N THR A 325 -12.44 -44.99 23.55
CA THR A 325 -13.58 -45.19 24.46
C THR A 325 -13.96 -43.82 25.03
N TRP A 326 -15.04 -43.26 24.49
CA TRP A 326 -15.68 -42.07 25.06
C TRP A 326 -16.61 -42.55 26.18
N SER A 327 -16.22 -42.31 27.44
CA SER A 327 -17.14 -42.33 28.59
C SER A 327 -17.42 -40.89 29.00
N THR A 328 -18.68 -40.48 28.85
CA THR A 328 -19.25 -39.22 29.30
C THR A 328 -19.07 -39.04 30.82
N PRO A 329 -18.64 -37.86 31.31
CA PRO A 329 -18.65 -37.58 32.74
C PRO A 329 -20.08 -37.29 33.23
N PRO A 330 -20.48 -37.74 34.44
CA PRO A 330 -21.79 -37.48 34.99
C PRO A 330 -21.91 -36.04 35.51
N LEU A 331 -23.06 -35.41 35.25
CA LEU A 331 -23.44 -34.12 35.82
C LEU A 331 -23.57 -34.22 37.35
N PRO A 332 -23.06 -33.25 38.14
CA PRO A 332 -23.21 -33.29 39.59
C PRO A 332 -24.64 -32.91 40.02
N HIS A 333 -25.23 -33.78 40.84
CA HIS A 333 -26.50 -33.58 41.52
C HIS A 333 -26.43 -32.51 42.64
N ALA A 334 -27.60 -31.90 42.85
CA ALA A 334 -27.91 -30.84 43.79
C ALA A 334 -27.59 -31.13 45.28
N ALA A 335 -27.14 -30.10 46.01
CA ALA A 335 -27.26 -30.03 47.46
C ALA A 335 -27.49 -28.59 47.99
N ARG A 336 -28.70 -28.42 48.53
CA ARG A 336 -29.18 -27.57 49.65
C ARG A 336 -28.84 -26.07 49.76
N ARG A 337 -29.94 -25.30 49.77
CA ARG A 337 -30.08 -23.87 50.12
C ARG A 337 -29.88 -23.59 51.62
N PRO A 338 -29.45 -22.36 51.97
CA PRO A 338 -29.95 -21.64 53.14
C PRO A 338 -30.98 -20.58 52.73
N THR A 339 -31.94 -20.36 53.63
CA THR A 339 -33.13 -19.50 53.55
C THR A 339 -32.87 -18.05 53.92
N GLY A 340 -33.63 -17.12 53.30
CA GLY A 340 -33.80 -15.70 53.68
C GLY A 340 -32.99 -14.78 52.77
N TYR A 341 -33.56 -13.97 51.87
CA TYR A 341 -34.55 -12.91 52.08
C TYR A 341 -35.30 -12.62 50.75
N ARG A 342 -36.52 -12.09 50.84
CA ARG A 342 -37.47 -11.87 49.72
C ARG A 342 -37.28 -10.51 49.02
N SER A 343 -37.52 -10.52 47.70
CA SER A 343 -38.21 -9.51 46.84
C SER A 343 -37.48 -8.19 46.55
N ALA A 344 -37.54 -7.57 45.36
CA ALA A 344 -38.28 -7.77 44.11
C ALA A 344 -37.69 -6.89 42.99
N CYS A 345 -37.64 -7.38 41.74
CA CYS A 345 -38.01 -6.58 40.55
C CYS A 345 -38.12 -7.52 39.32
N GLY A 346 -39.24 -7.45 38.60
CA GLY A 346 -39.64 -8.38 37.56
C GLY A 346 -39.19 -7.97 36.15
N ILE A 347 -38.80 -8.97 35.36
CA ILE A 347 -38.64 -8.91 33.90
C ILE A 347 -39.91 -9.52 33.29
N ARG A 348 -40.52 -8.85 32.31
CA ARG A 348 -41.50 -9.47 31.39
C ARG A 348 -40.80 -9.76 30.04
N PRO A 349 -40.88 -10.99 29.51
CA PRO A 349 -40.44 -11.28 28.15
C PRO A 349 -41.56 -10.97 27.13
N TYR A 350 -41.15 -10.56 25.93
CA TYR A 350 -42.00 -10.23 24.79
C TYR A 350 -41.94 -11.40 23.80
N ASP A 351 -43.09 -12.06 23.58
CA ASP A 351 -43.26 -13.12 22.59
C ASP A 351 -43.67 -12.54 21.23
N GLY A 352 -42.90 -12.79 20.19
CA GLY A 352 -43.23 -12.45 18.80
C GLY A 352 -42.73 -13.53 17.83
N PRO A 353 -43.55 -14.05 16.90
CA PRO A 353 -43.22 -15.22 16.10
C PRO A 353 -42.36 -14.91 14.87
N TRP A 354 -41.48 -15.86 14.54
CA TRP A 354 -40.65 -15.89 13.34
C TRP A 354 -41.49 -16.29 12.12
N THR A 355 -41.45 -15.47 11.06
CA THR A 355 -41.95 -15.86 9.73
C THR A 355 -40.85 -15.75 8.67
N THR A 356 -40.71 -16.84 7.94
CA THR A 356 -39.81 -17.12 6.82
C THR A 356 -40.10 -16.25 5.60
N TYR A 357 -39.06 -15.77 4.91
CA TYR A 357 -39.17 -15.13 3.60
C TYR A 357 -38.89 -16.15 2.48
N GLY A 358 -39.87 -16.33 1.59
CA GLY A 358 -39.70 -16.87 0.24
C GLY A 358 -40.07 -15.80 -0.80
N PRO A 359 -39.56 -15.85 -2.04
CA PRO A 359 -39.66 -14.73 -2.98
C PRO A 359 -40.79 -14.92 -4.00
N SER A 360 -41.60 -13.88 -4.25
CA SER A 360 -42.31 -13.73 -5.53
C SER A 360 -42.85 -12.32 -5.79
N GLN A 361 -42.38 -11.74 -6.91
CA GLN A 361 -43.11 -11.02 -7.96
C GLN A 361 -44.01 -9.80 -7.67
N ALA A 362 -43.57 -8.68 -8.25
CA ALA A 362 -44.29 -7.74 -9.12
C ALA A 362 -45.80 -7.50 -8.90
N ARG A 363 -46.17 -6.23 -8.62
CA ARG A 363 -47.16 -5.46 -9.40
C ARG A 363 -47.17 -3.96 -9.07
N THR A 364 -47.51 -3.24 -10.12
CA THR A 364 -47.79 -1.81 -10.36
C THR A 364 -48.87 -1.17 -9.48
N GLY A 365 -48.80 0.16 -9.26
CA GLY A 365 -50.01 1.00 -9.12
C GLY A 365 -49.97 2.17 -8.12
N THR A 366 -49.74 3.38 -8.65
CA THR A 366 -50.45 4.67 -8.37
C THR A 366 -50.63 5.23 -6.94
N ALA A 367 -50.01 6.41 -6.75
CA ALA A 367 -50.55 7.73 -6.38
C ALA A 367 -51.36 7.99 -5.08
N GLU A 368 -51.08 9.20 -4.54
CA GLU A 368 -51.82 10.01 -3.56
C GLU A 368 -51.65 9.73 -2.05
N SER A 369 -50.93 10.63 -1.35
CA SER A 369 -51.57 11.78 -0.70
C SER A 369 -50.60 12.48 0.29
N ARG A 370 -50.46 13.80 0.13
CA ARG A 370 -49.78 14.68 1.09
C ARG A 370 -50.72 14.97 2.26
N ARG A 371 -50.24 14.87 3.50
CA ARG A 371 -50.79 15.65 4.62
C ARG A 371 -49.70 16.09 5.59
N ALA A 372 -49.74 17.39 5.86
CA ALA A 372 -48.83 18.14 6.71
C ALA A 372 -49.03 17.83 8.20
N PHE A 373 -47.93 17.80 8.94
CA PHE A 373 -47.93 17.71 10.40
C PHE A 373 -47.48 19.07 10.98
N ARG A 374 -48.36 19.71 11.76
CA ARG A 374 -48.07 20.90 12.59
C ARG A 374 -47.62 20.40 13.98
N PRO A 375 -46.55 20.94 14.60
CA PRO A 375 -46.22 20.60 15.97
C PRO A 375 -46.93 21.53 16.96
N THR A 376 -47.53 20.91 17.97
CA THR A 376 -48.11 21.52 19.18
C THR A 376 -47.00 21.98 20.13
N LEU A 377 -47.07 23.24 20.55
CA LEU A 377 -46.20 23.87 21.55
C LEU A 377 -46.56 23.38 22.96
N HIS A 378 -45.58 22.81 23.67
CA HIS A 378 -45.64 22.66 25.13
C HIS A 378 -44.91 23.82 25.81
N ARG A 379 -45.63 24.46 26.72
CA ARG A 379 -45.25 25.60 27.56
C ARG A 379 -44.67 25.09 28.88
N PRO A 380 -43.55 25.63 29.41
CA PRO A 380 -43.22 25.48 30.81
C PRO A 380 -43.69 26.70 31.61
N THR A 381 -44.42 26.41 32.68
CA THR A 381 -44.75 27.30 33.79
C THR A 381 -43.54 27.50 34.69
N GLY A 382 -43.20 28.76 34.97
CA GLY A 382 -42.24 29.16 36.01
C GLY A 382 -42.46 30.62 36.38
N GLN A 383 -43.22 30.83 37.44
CA GLN A 383 -43.60 32.13 37.99
C GLN A 383 -42.56 32.57 39.03
N LYS A 384 -42.10 33.84 38.99
CA LYS A 384 -41.74 34.65 40.17
C LYS A 384 -41.89 36.13 39.81
N THR A 385 -42.60 36.85 40.67
CA THR A 385 -43.03 38.24 40.53
C THR A 385 -42.07 39.24 41.19
N ASP A 386 -41.74 40.27 40.42
CA ASP A 386 -41.61 41.73 40.68
C ASP A 386 -41.09 42.29 42.02
N GLN A 387 -40.25 43.33 41.93
CA GLN A 387 -40.36 44.55 42.74
C GLN A 387 -39.49 45.70 42.19
N THR A 388 -40.13 46.87 42.08
CA THR A 388 -39.61 48.24 41.87
C THR A 388 -39.45 48.73 40.42
N GLY A 389 -40.38 49.61 40.04
CA GLY A 389 -40.42 50.30 38.77
C GLY A 389 -39.58 51.58 38.68
N ASN A 390 -39.46 52.05 37.43
CA ASN A 390 -38.84 53.28 36.89
C ASN A 390 -37.30 53.25 36.75
N LEU A 391 -36.65 53.64 35.63
CA LEU A 391 -37.03 54.48 34.48
C LEU A 391 -36.09 54.25 33.27
N THR A 392 -36.64 54.36 32.05
CA THR A 392 -36.07 54.78 30.74
C THR A 392 -34.68 54.32 30.28
N VAL A 393 -34.64 53.57 29.16
CA VAL A 393 -33.63 53.77 28.09
C VAL A 393 -34.26 53.58 26.70
N SER A 394 -34.31 54.68 25.97
CA SER A 394 -34.27 54.91 24.51
C SER A 394 -34.61 53.76 23.55
N HIS A 395 -35.70 53.96 22.79
CA HIS A 395 -35.94 53.27 21.53
C HIS A 395 -34.91 53.70 20.48
N THR A 396 -33.96 52.83 20.15
CA THR A 396 -33.25 52.83 18.86
C THR A 396 -33.71 51.60 18.08
N SER A 397 -34.51 51.83 17.04
CA SER A 397 -34.88 50.79 16.07
C SER A 397 -33.62 50.31 15.35
N PRO A 398 -33.30 49.01 15.32
CA PRO A 398 -32.26 48.51 14.45
C PRO A 398 -32.72 48.63 12.99
N ARG A 399 -31.93 49.32 12.17
CA ARG A 399 -32.03 49.25 10.70
C ARG A 399 -31.95 47.77 10.27
N PRO A 400 -32.70 47.34 9.24
CA PRO A 400 -32.56 45.99 8.71
C PRO A 400 -31.20 45.87 8.04
N THR A 401 -30.25 45.20 8.68
CA THR A 401 -29.02 44.75 8.02
C THR A 401 -29.38 43.53 7.16
N GLY A 402 -28.92 43.58 5.91
CA GLY A 402 -29.39 42.75 4.81
C GLY A 402 -29.38 41.25 5.08
N ARG A 403 -30.37 40.57 4.48
CA ARG A 403 -30.41 39.10 4.36
C ARG A 403 -29.07 38.59 3.84
N SER A 404 -28.37 37.78 4.63
CA SER A 404 -27.31 36.91 4.12
C SER A 404 -27.96 35.80 3.29
N SER A 405 -27.89 35.92 1.97
CA SER A 405 -28.26 34.83 1.06
C SER A 405 -27.24 33.71 1.19
N THR A 406 -27.63 32.55 1.73
CA THR A 406 -26.85 31.32 1.61
C THR A 406 -26.78 30.94 0.12
N PRO A 407 -25.59 30.68 -0.46
CA PRO A 407 -25.48 30.33 -1.87
C PRO A 407 -26.25 29.04 -2.17
N ASN A 408 -27.01 29.03 -3.27
CA ASN A 408 -27.75 27.84 -3.69
C ASN A 408 -26.75 26.78 -4.21
N PRO A 409 -26.63 25.60 -3.58
CA PRO A 409 -25.65 24.58 -3.96
C PRO A 409 -25.79 24.11 -5.41
N LYS A 410 -26.99 24.24 -6.00
CA LYS A 410 -27.25 23.91 -7.41
C LYS A 410 -26.61 24.88 -8.42
N LEU A 411 -26.21 26.07 -7.98
CA LEU A 411 -25.52 27.07 -8.81
C LEU A 411 -23.98 26.97 -8.72
N ILE A 412 -23.45 26.28 -7.71
CA ILE A 412 -21.99 26.20 -7.50
C ILE A 412 -21.33 25.32 -8.56
N VAL A 413 -21.90 24.13 -8.80
CA VAL A 413 -21.38 23.17 -9.78
C VAL A 413 -21.30 23.74 -11.20
N PRO A 414 -22.36 24.34 -11.78
CA PRO A 414 -22.27 24.90 -13.13
C PRO A 414 -21.33 26.10 -13.22
N VAL A 415 -21.19 26.90 -12.17
CA VAL A 415 -20.24 28.03 -12.14
C VAL A 415 -18.79 27.55 -12.12
N LEU A 416 -18.48 26.53 -11.31
CA LEU A 416 -17.14 25.93 -11.26
C LEU A 416 -16.80 25.20 -12.57
N ALA A 417 -17.77 24.49 -13.15
CA ALA A 417 -17.60 23.85 -14.45
C ALA A 417 -17.33 24.89 -15.55
N LEU A 418 -18.09 25.99 -15.60
CA LEU A 418 -17.86 27.09 -16.53
C LEU A 418 -16.48 27.72 -16.33
N ALA A 419 -16.06 27.97 -15.09
CA ALA A 419 -14.73 28.49 -14.79
C ALA A 419 -13.63 27.54 -15.29
N GLY A 420 -13.79 26.22 -15.09
CA GLY A 420 -12.87 25.22 -15.62
C GLY A 420 -12.78 25.22 -17.14
N VAL A 421 -13.92 25.32 -17.83
CA VAL A 421 -13.96 25.42 -19.30
C VAL A 421 -13.27 26.70 -19.78
N VAL A 422 -13.51 27.84 -19.13
CA VAL A 422 -12.87 29.11 -19.48
C VAL A 422 -11.35 29.01 -19.35
N VAL A 423 -10.85 28.42 -18.26
CA VAL A 423 -9.40 28.22 -18.06
C VAL A 423 -8.81 27.31 -19.14
N ALA A 424 -9.49 26.20 -19.47
CA ALA A 424 -9.05 25.29 -20.52
C ALA A 424 -9.02 25.97 -21.91
N VAL A 425 -10.00 26.82 -22.21
CA VAL A 425 -10.03 27.62 -23.46
C VAL A 425 -8.90 28.67 -23.46
N MET A 426 -8.65 29.35 -22.35
CA MET A 426 -7.55 30.32 -22.25
C MET A 426 -6.17 29.65 -22.38
N GLN A 427 -5.99 28.46 -21.81
CA GLN A 427 -4.74 27.69 -21.97
C GLN A 427 -4.54 27.18 -23.41
N THR A 428 -5.60 26.78 -24.10
CA THR A 428 -5.50 26.30 -25.49
C THR A 428 -5.23 27.41 -26.50
N LEU A 429 -5.59 28.67 -26.18
CA LEU A 429 -5.24 29.85 -27.00
C LEU A 429 -3.74 30.15 -27.04
N VAL A 430 -2.94 29.58 -26.13
CA VAL A 430 -1.48 29.73 -26.15
C VAL A 430 -0.85 28.95 -27.30
N LEU A 431 -1.35 27.76 -27.63
CA LEU A 431 -0.78 26.91 -28.69
C LEU A 431 -0.63 27.61 -30.07
N PRO A 432 -1.67 28.29 -30.61
CA PRO A 432 -1.56 28.98 -31.90
C PRO A 432 -0.76 30.29 -31.84
N ILE A 433 -0.51 30.86 -30.66
CA ILE A 433 0.29 32.10 -30.51
C ILE A 433 1.79 31.81 -30.46
N VAL A 434 2.20 30.61 -30.00
CA VAL A 434 3.62 30.21 -29.86
C VAL A 434 4.46 30.51 -31.10
N PRO A 435 4.03 30.20 -32.35
CA PRO A 435 4.84 30.46 -33.54
C PRO A 435 5.02 31.96 -33.87
N ARG A 436 4.17 32.83 -33.30
CA ARG A 436 4.19 34.28 -33.52
C ARG A 436 4.95 35.04 -32.43
N LEU A 437 5.14 34.44 -31.25
CA LEU A 437 5.86 35.05 -30.13
C LEU A 437 7.28 35.53 -30.48
N PRO A 438 8.09 34.81 -31.29
CA PRO A 438 9.44 35.27 -31.65
C PRO A 438 9.45 36.62 -32.40
N ARG A 439 8.44 36.87 -33.23
CA ARG A 439 8.28 38.14 -33.97
C ARG A 439 7.70 39.26 -33.11
N LEU A 440 6.89 38.92 -32.12
CA LEU A 440 6.23 39.90 -31.23
C LEU A 440 7.15 40.38 -30.11
N LEU A 441 8.08 39.54 -29.67
CA LEU A 441 8.98 39.80 -28.54
C LEU A 441 10.45 39.98 -28.95
N ASP A 442 10.74 39.99 -30.26
CA ASP A 442 12.09 40.13 -30.85
C ASP A 442 13.13 39.21 -30.19
N THR A 443 12.75 37.93 -30.04
CA THR A 443 13.51 36.92 -29.28
C THR A 443 13.61 35.60 -30.04
N SER A 444 14.52 34.72 -29.60
CA SER A 444 14.71 33.41 -30.23
C SER A 444 13.50 32.49 -30.03
N SER A 445 13.27 31.56 -30.95
CA SER A 445 12.21 30.55 -30.82
C SER A 445 12.36 29.68 -29.57
N SER A 446 13.60 29.42 -29.15
CA SER A 446 13.94 28.71 -27.91
C SER A 446 13.46 29.50 -26.69
N ASP A 447 13.77 30.80 -26.60
CA ASP A 447 13.40 31.62 -25.43
C ASP A 447 11.88 31.88 -25.37
N ALA A 448 11.22 32.03 -26.52
CA ALA A 448 9.77 32.12 -26.59
C ALA A 448 9.07 30.83 -26.14
N SER A 449 9.65 29.66 -26.42
CA SER A 449 9.11 28.37 -25.97
C SER A 449 9.22 28.19 -24.46
N TRP A 450 10.26 28.74 -23.83
CA TRP A 450 10.45 28.72 -22.38
C TRP A 450 9.39 29.51 -21.61
N ALA A 451 8.78 30.54 -22.19
CA ALA A 451 7.70 31.29 -21.53
C ALA A 451 6.47 30.41 -21.23
N VAL A 452 6.15 29.47 -22.13
CA VAL A 452 5.03 28.53 -21.95
C VAL A 452 5.40 27.48 -20.90
N THR A 453 6.59 26.88 -21.02
CA THR A 453 7.09 25.86 -20.07
C THR A 453 7.23 26.42 -18.66
N ALA A 454 7.74 27.65 -18.51
CA ALA A 454 7.87 28.31 -17.21
C ALA A 454 6.51 28.59 -16.56
N THR A 455 5.50 28.96 -17.36
CA THR A 455 4.13 29.19 -16.87
C THR A 455 3.49 27.89 -16.38
N LEU A 456 3.70 26.78 -17.12
CA LEU A 456 3.21 25.45 -16.73
C LEU A 456 3.92 24.93 -15.48
N LEU A 457 5.25 25.04 -15.40
CA LEU A 457 6.03 24.66 -14.22
C LEU A 457 5.63 25.48 -12.99
N THR A 458 5.46 26.79 -13.14
CA THR A 458 5.01 27.66 -12.04
C THR A 458 3.62 27.25 -11.55
N SER A 459 2.70 26.92 -12.46
CA SER A 459 1.34 26.49 -12.11
C SER A 459 1.34 25.13 -11.40
N ALA A 460 2.22 24.21 -11.80
CA ALA A 460 2.38 22.90 -11.20
C ALA A 460 2.89 22.97 -9.75
N VAL A 461 3.74 23.96 -9.42
CA VAL A 461 4.26 24.18 -8.06
C VAL A 461 3.31 25.05 -7.21
N ALA A 462 2.71 26.08 -7.79
CA ALA A 462 1.85 27.00 -7.06
C ALA A 462 0.55 26.34 -6.55
N THR A 463 0.01 25.37 -7.30
CA THR A 463 -1.28 24.73 -6.95
C THR A 463 -1.20 23.88 -5.68
N PRO A 464 -0.22 22.97 -5.50
CA PRO A 464 -0.04 22.23 -4.25
C PRO A 464 0.27 23.14 -3.06
N VAL A 465 1.12 24.16 -3.26
CA VAL A 465 1.52 25.12 -2.20
C VAL A 465 0.31 25.93 -1.72
N ALA A 466 -0.52 26.44 -2.65
CA ALA A 466 -1.75 27.15 -2.29
C ALA A 466 -2.76 26.21 -1.60
N GLY A 467 -2.79 24.93 -1.97
CA GLY A 467 -3.57 23.89 -1.29
C GLY A 467 -3.15 23.72 0.17
N GLN A 468 -1.85 23.48 0.40
CA GLN A 468 -1.29 23.33 1.75
C GLN A 468 -1.47 24.58 2.61
N LEU A 469 -1.26 25.78 2.06
CA LEU A 469 -1.52 27.03 2.77
C LEU A 469 -3.01 27.22 3.09
N GLY A 470 -3.89 26.74 2.21
CA GLY A 470 -5.34 26.72 2.43
C GLY A 470 -5.75 25.78 3.56
N ASP A 471 -5.07 24.65 3.71
CA ASP A 471 -5.29 23.68 4.77
C ASP A 471 -4.75 24.20 6.12
N MET A 472 -3.57 24.83 6.14
CA MET A 472 -2.96 25.38 7.36
C MET A 472 -3.69 26.62 7.92
N TYR A 473 -4.13 27.55 7.06
CA TYR A 473 -4.65 28.86 7.47
C TYR A 473 -6.17 29.02 7.26
N GLY A 474 -6.82 27.99 6.72
CA GLY A 474 -8.25 27.95 6.44
C GLY A 474 -8.62 28.52 5.07
N LYS A 475 -9.16 27.65 4.19
CA LYS A 475 -9.50 27.90 2.78
C LYS A 475 -10.31 29.18 2.53
N ARG A 476 -11.30 29.49 3.40
CA ARG A 476 -12.13 30.71 3.29
C ARG A 476 -11.36 32.01 3.58
N ARG A 477 -10.35 31.98 4.45
CA ARG A 477 -9.56 33.17 4.80
C ARG A 477 -8.55 33.47 3.69
N LEU A 478 -7.93 32.42 3.14
CA LEU A 478 -6.99 32.51 2.04
C LEU A 478 -7.66 33.07 0.77
N ALA A 479 -8.78 32.46 0.35
CA ALA A 479 -9.52 32.92 -0.84
C ALA A 479 -10.01 34.37 -0.71
N ARG A 480 -10.44 34.79 0.49
CA ARG A 480 -10.89 36.17 0.74
C ARG A 480 -9.74 37.18 0.70
N ARG A 481 -8.51 36.79 1.05
CA ARG A 481 -7.31 37.64 0.91
C ARG A 481 -6.87 37.78 -0.54
N PHE A 482 -6.95 36.71 -1.34
CA PHE A 482 -6.64 36.75 -2.77
C PHE A 482 -7.68 37.51 -3.61
N MET A 483 -8.94 37.59 -3.16
CA MET A 483 -10.02 38.30 -3.86
C MET A 483 -10.36 39.70 -3.30
N ASP A 484 -9.63 40.16 -2.28
CA ASP A 484 -9.59 41.51 -1.65
C ASP A 484 -9.24 42.70 -2.58
N PRO A 485 -10.15 43.49 -3.21
CA PRO A 485 -9.71 44.60 -4.07
C PRO A 485 -9.01 45.73 -3.31
N ARG A 486 -9.24 45.84 -1.99
CA ARG A 486 -8.56 46.80 -1.11
C ARG A 486 -7.16 46.35 -0.67
N HIS A 487 -6.84 45.08 -0.91
CA HIS A 487 -5.50 44.54 -0.87
C HIS A 487 -4.99 44.33 -2.29
N GLY A 488 -5.46 45.15 -3.25
CA GLY A 488 -4.72 45.42 -4.47
C GLY A 488 -3.31 45.82 -4.03
N MET A 489 -2.40 44.86 -4.14
CA MET A 489 -1.00 44.98 -3.80
C MET A 489 -0.48 46.16 -4.61
N ALA A 490 -0.42 47.31 -3.96
CA ALA A 490 0.30 48.46 -4.43
C ALA A 490 1.76 48.01 -4.59
N ASN A 491 2.15 47.82 -5.84
CA ASN A 491 3.45 47.97 -6.48
C ASN A 491 4.79 47.53 -5.82
N ASP A 492 4.89 47.17 -4.53
CA ASP A 492 6.20 47.07 -3.85
C ASP A 492 6.39 45.84 -2.94
N SER A 493 5.60 44.77 -3.05
CA SER A 493 5.83 43.56 -2.23
C SER A 493 5.48 42.22 -2.91
N PHE A 494 5.82 42.08 -4.18
CA PHE A 494 6.12 40.78 -4.80
C PHE A 494 7.14 40.92 -5.97
N PRO A 495 8.36 41.46 -5.77
CA PRO A 495 9.35 41.49 -6.82
C PRO A 495 10.19 40.21 -6.75
N LEU A 496 9.62 39.06 -7.10
CA LEU A 496 10.45 37.84 -7.26
C LEU A 496 10.11 36.93 -8.44
N PHE A 497 9.01 37.14 -9.17
CA PHE A 497 8.64 36.19 -10.24
C PHE A 497 8.37 36.80 -11.61
N THR A 498 8.14 38.12 -11.72
CA THR A 498 8.11 38.83 -13.01
C THR A 498 9.48 39.43 -13.39
N ASP A 499 10.30 39.83 -12.41
CA ASP A 499 11.66 40.33 -12.68
C ASP A 499 12.63 39.23 -13.13
N ALA A 500 12.41 37.98 -12.70
CA ALA A 500 13.19 36.83 -13.17
C ALA A 500 12.96 36.56 -14.67
N GLN A 501 11.75 36.80 -15.17
CA GLN A 501 11.41 36.63 -16.58
C GLN A 501 12.02 37.73 -17.47
N TYR A 502 12.16 38.96 -16.96
CA TYR A 502 12.81 40.06 -17.68
C TYR A 502 14.35 39.99 -17.59
N THR A 503 14.89 39.53 -16.46
CA THR A 503 16.34 39.43 -16.19
C THR A 503 16.99 38.21 -16.87
N ALA A 504 16.27 37.10 -17.01
CA ALA A 504 16.77 35.91 -17.71
C ALA A 504 16.94 36.14 -19.22
N VAL A 505 16.11 36.99 -19.82
CA VAL A 505 16.18 37.36 -21.25
C VAL A 505 17.29 38.39 -21.51
N GLN A 506 17.60 39.28 -20.55
CA GLN A 506 18.68 40.26 -20.67
C GLN A 506 20.08 39.69 -20.39
N ARG A 507 20.23 38.69 -19.49
CA ARG A 507 21.53 38.11 -19.14
C ARG A 507 22.20 37.27 -20.23
N ARG A 508 21.48 36.85 -21.28
CA ARG A 508 22.08 36.14 -22.43
C ARG A 508 22.69 37.04 -23.52
N ARG A 509 22.55 38.37 -23.42
CA ARG A 509 23.22 39.32 -24.34
C ARG A 509 24.65 39.68 -23.92
N GLY A 510 25.12 39.23 -22.74
CA GLY A 510 26.39 39.70 -22.14
C GLY A 510 27.60 38.78 -22.28
N ASP A 511 27.46 37.47 -22.17
CA ASP A 511 28.63 36.58 -22.00
C ASP A 511 28.75 35.54 -23.12
N LEU A 512 29.45 35.97 -24.18
CA LEU A 512 30.03 35.10 -25.20
C LEU A 512 31.54 35.44 -25.29
N VAL A 513 32.29 35.11 -24.24
CA VAL A 513 33.76 35.03 -24.30
C VAL A 513 34.25 33.81 -23.52
N SER A 514 34.63 32.78 -24.29
CA SER A 514 35.59 31.70 -24.01
C SER A 514 35.51 30.90 -22.71
N VAL A 515 35.21 29.60 -22.80
CA VAL A 515 36.15 28.53 -22.39
C VAL A 515 35.92 27.31 -23.30
N GLY A 516 36.92 26.99 -24.11
CA GLY A 516 36.98 25.80 -24.95
C GLY A 516 37.60 24.60 -24.22
N LEU A 517 37.28 23.42 -24.75
CA LEU A 517 37.85 22.11 -24.42
C LEU A 517 39.39 22.09 -24.47
N GLY A 518 40.03 21.30 -23.59
CA GLY A 518 41.42 20.86 -23.76
C GLY A 518 41.97 20.06 -22.56
N TYR A 519 42.21 18.75 -22.75
CA TYR A 519 43.05 17.92 -21.88
C TYR A 519 44.56 18.26 -22.06
N PRO A 520 45.46 17.82 -21.14
CA PRO A 520 46.74 18.46 -20.75
C PRO A 520 47.96 17.86 -21.50
N PRO A 521 49.25 18.25 -21.28
CA PRO A 521 50.03 17.97 -20.04
C PRO A 521 51.12 19.02 -19.66
N GLY A 522 51.70 18.87 -18.46
CA GLY A 522 53.15 19.07 -18.25
C GLY A 522 53.65 20.28 -17.44
N GLY A 523 54.13 20.00 -16.21
CA GLY A 523 55.52 20.30 -15.81
C GLY A 523 55.91 21.70 -15.31
N GLY A 524 56.32 21.76 -14.04
CA GLY A 524 57.25 22.75 -13.45
C GLY A 524 56.60 24.08 -13.05
N GLY A 525 56.56 24.52 -11.80
CA GLY A 525 57.58 24.44 -10.77
C GLY A 525 58.31 25.78 -10.66
N ARG A 526 57.82 26.69 -9.79
CA ARG A 526 58.56 27.52 -8.81
C ARG A 526 57.80 28.81 -8.45
N THR A 527 57.63 28.97 -7.14
CA THR A 527 57.28 30.16 -6.35
C THR A 527 58.45 31.17 -6.34
N PRO A 528 58.27 32.40 -5.82
CA PRO A 528 58.04 32.65 -4.38
C PRO A 528 56.60 32.99 -4.00
#